data_AF-A0A8S9XD00-F1
#
_entry.id   AF-A0A8S9XD00-F1
#
_cell.length_a   1.000
_cell.length_b   1.000
_cell.length_c   1.000
_cell.angle_alpha   90.00
_cell.angle_beta   90.00
_cell.angle_gamma   90.00
#
_symmetry.space_group_name_H-M   'P 1'
#
loop_
_entity.id
_entity.type
_entity.pdbx_description
1 polymer ?
#
loop_
_entity_poly.entity_id
_entity_poly.type
_entity_poly.pdbx_seq_one_letter_code
_entity_poly.pdbx_strand_id
1 'polypeptide(L)'
;LFQEGEVEYATFNFAEALLSYRCALELQPGDPVLTEAVSRATVSMNKERKATEQVPWLGAGVGIVVGVSIVLADQVLTASPSISHPILMAIVTIVIALFGFGIAKGYTYYVDCRKKGLMDPPPDLYDERNGDGEDSSQQPAAEKTTHQRYTKAQARFKFRKGKT
;
A
#
# COMPACT_ATOMS: atom_id res chain seq x y z
N LEU A 1 -15.23 -7.02 15.95
CA LEU A 1 -14.14 -7.97 16.27
C LEU A 1 -14.18 -9.25 15.44
N PHE A 2 -14.91 -10.33 15.79
CA PHE A 2 -14.84 -11.57 14.95
C PHE A 2 -15.42 -11.38 13.54
N GLN A 3 -16.62 -10.79 13.42
CA GLN A 3 -17.23 -10.50 12.11
C GLN A 3 -16.41 -9.50 11.29
N GLU A 4 -15.83 -8.51 11.96
CA GLU A 4 -14.93 -7.52 11.37
C GLU A 4 -13.66 -8.19 10.83
N GLY A 5 -13.06 -9.09 11.60
CA GLY A 5 -11.94 -9.91 11.15
C GLY A 5 -12.29 -10.80 9.95
N GLU A 6 -13.51 -11.36 9.88
CA GLU A 6 -13.97 -12.09 8.69
C GLU A 6 -14.11 -11.18 7.45
N VAL A 7 -14.60 -9.95 7.62
CA VAL A 7 -14.68 -8.96 6.54
C VAL A 7 -13.28 -8.55 6.06
N GLU A 8 -12.36 -8.30 6.99
CA GLU A 8 -10.95 -8.00 6.69
C GLU A 8 -10.26 -9.17 6.00
N TYR A 9 -10.53 -10.40 6.44
CA TYR A 9 -10.02 -11.61 5.81
C TYR A 9 -10.57 -11.78 4.39
N ALA A 10 -11.86 -11.56 4.19
CA ALA A 10 -12.51 -11.62 2.87
C ALA A 10 -12.01 -10.53 1.90
N THR A 11 -11.53 -9.40 2.41
CA THR A 11 -10.94 -8.30 1.63
C THR A 11 -9.43 -8.44 1.41
N PHE A 12 -8.85 -9.60 1.74
CA PHE A 12 -7.40 -9.88 1.65
C PHE A 12 -6.53 -8.96 2.53
N ASN A 13 -7.08 -8.42 3.61
CA ASN A 13 -6.37 -7.62 4.60
C ASN A 13 -5.97 -8.50 5.79
N PHE A 14 -5.12 -9.49 5.52
CA PHE A 14 -4.80 -10.54 6.51
C PHE A 14 -4.12 -10.03 7.78
N ALA A 15 -3.39 -8.91 7.71
CA ALA A 15 -2.71 -8.32 8.87
C ALA A 15 -3.71 -7.71 9.86
N GLU A 16 -4.69 -6.95 9.36
CA GLU A 16 -5.76 -6.38 10.19
C GLU A 16 -6.69 -7.49 10.69
N ALA A 17 -7.08 -8.43 9.81
CA ALA A 17 -7.88 -9.59 10.21
C ALA A 17 -7.24 -10.36 11.37
N LEU A 18 -5.91 -10.58 11.31
CA LEU A 18 -5.16 -11.23 12.37
C LEU A 18 -5.20 -10.43 13.68
N LEU A 19 -5.15 -9.10 13.63
CA LEU A 19 -5.26 -8.23 14.80
C LEU A 19 -6.67 -8.31 15.39
N SER A 20 -7.71 -8.17 14.56
CA SER A 20 -9.12 -8.29 14.94
C SER A 20 -9.44 -9.64 15.59
N TYR A 21 -8.91 -10.74 15.04
CA TYR A 21 -9.06 -12.07 15.63
C TYR A 21 -8.29 -12.24 16.94
N ARG A 22 -7.09 -11.65 17.07
CA ARG A 22 -6.32 -11.67 18.32
C ARG A 22 -7.03 -10.90 19.44
N CYS A 23 -7.56 -9.72 19.15
CA CYS A 23 -8.36 -8.97 20.11
C CYS A 23 -9.63 -9.73 20.52
N ALA A 24 -10.28 -10.43 19.59
CA ALA A 24 -11.42 -11.28 19.92
C ALA A 24 -11.01 -12.50 20.79
N LEU A 25 -9.82 -13.08 20.56
CA LEU A 25 -9.29 -14.18 21.36
C LEU A 25 -8.92 -13.75 22.79
N GLU A 26 -8.46 -12.51 22.98
CA GLU A 26 -8.26 -11.93 24.32
C GLU A 26 -9.56 -11.79 25.10
N LEU A 27 -10.67 -11.49 24.41
CA LEU A 27 -11.99 -11.35 25.01
C LEU A 27 -12.65 -12.70 25.32
N GLN A 28 -12.42 -13.71 24.47
CA GLN A 28 -12.92 -15.08 24.64
C GLN A 28 -11.78 -16.10 24.47
N PRO A 29 -10.95 -16.27 25.51
CA PRO A 29 -9.84 -17.22 25.45
C PRO A 29 -10.35 -18.66 25.40
N GLY A 30 -9.73 -19.48 24.53
CA GLY A 30 -10.04 -20.91 24.42
C GLY A 30 -11.14 -21.27 23.42
N ASP A 31 -11.68 -20.30 22.66
CA ASP A 31 -12.55 -20.59 21.54
C ASP A 31 -11.74 -21.23 20.39
N PRO A 32 -12.05 -22.48 19.99
CA PRO A 32 -11.35 -23.16 18.91
C PRO A 32 -11.54 -22.47 17.55
N VAL A 33 -12.68 -21.81 17.32
CA VAL A 33 -12.99 -21.12 16.06
C VAL A 33 -12.07 -19.90 15.87
N LEU A 34 -11.90 -19.11 16.94
CA LEU A 34 -10.98 -17.97 16.95
C LEU A 34 -9.52 -18.39 16.78
N THR A 35 -9.13 -19.49 17.42
CA THR A 35 -7.77 -20.03 17.32
C THR A 35 -7.47 -20.51 15.90
N GLU A 36 -8.43 -21.17 15.25
CA GLU A 36 -8.34 -21.57 13.85
C GLU A 36 -8.28 -20.36 12.92
N ALA A 37 -9.13 -19.35 13.14
CA ALA A 37 -9.15 -18.12 12.36
C ALA A 37 -7.81 -17.37 12.41
N VAL A 38 -7.19 -17.27 13.59
CA VAL A 38 -5.83 -16.71 13.78
C VAL A 38 -4.78 -17.49 12.99
N SER A 39 -4.83 -18.83 13.05
CA SER A 39 -3.90 -19.69 12.31
C SER A 39 -4.04 -19.49 10.80
N ARG A 40 -5.28 -19.55 10.29
CA ARG A 40 -5.62 -19.36 8.88
C ARG A 40 -5.18 -17.98 8.37
N ALA A 41 -5.45 -16.91 9.14
CA ALA A 41 -5.02 -15.55 8.82
C ALA A 41 -3.49 -15.45 8.76
N THR A 42 -2.78 -16.05 9.71
CA THR A 42 -1.32 -16.07 9.76
C THR A 42 -0.71 -16.76 8.53
N VAL A 43 -1.25 -17.92 8.13
CA VAL A 43 -0.79 -18.65 6.94
C VAL A 43 -1.02 -17.82 5.68
N SER A 44 -2.20 -17.21 5.57
CA SER A 44 -2.59 -16.38 4.41
C SER A 44 -1.70 -15.14 4.28
N MET A 45 -1.46 -14.44 5.39
CA MET A 45 -0.55 -13.29 5.48
C MET A 45 0.88 -13.67 5.06
N ASN A 46 1.40 -14.80 5.54
CA ASN A 46 2.73 -15.26 5.18
C ASN A 46 2.84 -15.66 3.70
N LYS A 47 1.78 -16.25 3.14
CA LYS A 47 1.72 -16.58 1.71
C LYS A 47 1.74 -15.32 0.85
N GLU A 48 0.94 -14.32 1.20
CA GLU A 48 0.91 -13.04 0.49
C GLU A 48 2.25 -12.32 0.57
N ARG A 49 2.85 -12.24 1.76
CA ARG A 49 4.17 -11.61 1.95
C ARG A 49 5.23 -12.22 1.05
N LYS A 50 5.30 -13.56 0.99
CA LYS A 50 6.25 -14.27 0.12
C LYS A 50 6.00 -13.98 -1.36
N ALA A 51 4.74 -13.92 -1.78
CA ALA A 51 4.41 -13.57 -3.17
C ALA A 51 4.86 -12.14 -3.50
N THR A 52 4.58 -11.17 -2.64
CA THR A 52 4.97 -9.76 -2.81
C THR A 52 6.49 -9.58 -2.81
N GLU A 53 7.22 -10.34 -1.98
CA GLU A 53 8.69 -10.33 -1.95
C GLU A 53 9.31 -10.83 -3.27
N GLN A 54 8.65 -11.76 -3.98
CA GLN A 54 9.18 -12.35 -5.22
C GLN A 54 8.93 -11.48 -6.47
N VAL A 55 7.89 -10.64 -6.50
CA VAL A 55 7.54 -9.83 -7.68
C VAL A 55 8.70 -8.93 -8.17
N PRO A 56 9.44 -8.20 -7.30
CA PRO A 56 10.57 -7.38 -7.74
C PRO A 56 11.71 -8.20 -8.34
N TRP A 57 11.99 -9.39 -7.80
CA TRP A 57 13.03 -10.29 -8.33
C TRP A 57 12.70 -10.82 -9.71
N LEU A 58 11.43 -11.14 -9.95
CA LEU A 58 10.94 -11.52 -11.28
C LEU A 58 11.12 -10.37 -12.28
N GLY A 59 10.76 -9.14 -11.89
CA GLY A 59 10.95 -7.94 -12.71
C GLY A 59 12.41 -7.66 -13.06
N ALA A 60 13.33 -7.82 -12.09
CA ALA A 60 14.76 -7.70 -12.33
C ALA A 60 15.26 -8.76 -13.33
N GLY A 61 14.83 -10.02 -13.19
CA GLY A 61 15.20 -11.11 -14.11
C GLY A 61 14.79 -10.84 -15.55
N VAL A 62 13.56 -10.38 -15.78
CA VAL A 62 13.07 -10.00 -17.11
C VAL A 62 13.90 -8.83 -17.68
N GLY A 63 14.20 -7.82 -16.86
CA GLY A 63 15.03 -6.68 -17.26
C GLY A 63 16.45 -7.08 -17.69
N ILE A 64 17.07 -8.07 -17.03
CA ILE A 64 18.38 -8.60 -17.42
C ILE A 64 18.31 -9.26 -18.79
N VAL A 65 17.33 -10.14 -19.04
CA VAL A 65 17.18 -10.84 -20.33
C VAL A 65 16.98 -9.85 -21.48
N VAL A 66 16.13 -8.85 -21.27
CA VAL A 66 15.91 -7.78 -22.24
C VAL A 66 17.17 -6.96 -22.46
N GLY A 67 17.88 -6.59 -21.39
CA GLY A 67 19.12 -5.83 -21.48
C GLY A 67 20.22 -6.56 -22.26
N VAL A 68 20.42 -7.85 -21.99
CA VAL A 68 21.39 -8.68 -22.74
C VAL A 68 20.98 -8.81 -24.21
N SER A 69 19.69 -8.97 -24.49
CA SER A 69 19.19 -9.07 -25.86
C SER A 69 19.46 -7.79 -26.67
N ILE A 70 19.32 -6.62 -26.05
CA ILE A 70 19.63 -5.31 -26.67
C ILE A 70 21.13 -5.20 -26.96
N VAL A 71 21.99 -5.57 -26.01
CA VAL A 71 23.45 -5.56 -26.22
C VAL A 71 23.85 -6.48 -27.37
N LEU A 72 23.28 -7.69 -27.44
CA LEU A 72 23.57 -8.62 -28.54
C LEU A 72 23.08 -8.08 -29.88
N ALA A 73 21.90 -7.47 -29.92
CA ALA A 73 21.37 -6.85 -31.13
C ALA A 73 22.28 -5.71 -31.62
N ASP A 74 22.78 -4.87 -30.71
CA ASP A 74 23.72 -3.79 -31.01
C ASP A 74 25.03 -4.32 -31.64
N GLN A 75 25.54 -5.44 -31.12
CA GLN A 75 26.77 -6.06 -31.63
C GLN A 75 26.59 -6.79 -32.96
N VAL A 76 25.42 -7.40 -33.20
CA VAL A 76 25.15 -8.19 -34.42
C VAL A 76 24.74 -7.29 -35.58
N LEU A 77 24.04 -6.19 -35.32
CA LEU A 77 23.47 -5.32 -36.36
C LEU A 77 24.37 -4.12 -36.72
N THR A 78 25.35 -3.75 -35.88
CA THR A 78 26.17 -2.54 -36.10
C THR A 78 27.55 -2.89 -36.67
N ALA A 79 27.89 -2.35 -37.84
CA ALA A 79 29.16 -2.59 -38.53
C ALA A 79 30.40 -2.06 -37.77
N SER A 80 30.21 -1.07 -36.90
CA SER A 80 31.19 -0.58 -35.93
C SER A 80 30.55 -0.66 -34.55
N PRO A 81 30.96 -1.59 -33.66
CA PRO A 81 30.30 -1.73 -32.37
C PRO A 81 30.35 -0.41 -31.60
N SER A 82 29.20 0.20 -31.31
CA SER A 82 29.13 1.48 -30.60
C SER A 82 29.58 1.35 -29.14
N ILE A 83 29.60 0.10 -28.63
CA ILE A 83 30.00 -0.26 -27.28
C ILE A 83 31.25 -1.15 -27.35
N SER A 84 32.41 -0.56 -27.57
CA SER A 84 33.68 -1.29 -27.68
C SER A 84 34.20 -1.84 -26.35
N HIS A 85 33.66 -1.37 -25.22
CA HIS A 85 34.11 -1.74 -23.89
C HIS A 85 33.09 -2.64 -23.17
N PRO A 86 33.48 -3.83 -22.68
CA PRO A 86 32.59 -4.76 -22.00
C PRO A 86 31.98 -4.17 -20.71
N ILE A 87 32.65 -3.19 -20.11
CA ILE A 87 32.16 -2.46 -18.94
C ILE A 87 30.90 -1.65 -19.29
N LEU A 88 30.88 -1.00 -20.45
CA LEU A 88 29.73 -0.19 -20.87
C LEU A 88 28.52 -1.07 -21.20
N MET A 89 28.74 -2.26 -21.77
CA MET A 89 27.68 -3.27 -21.94
C MET A 89 27.05 -3.65 -20.60
N ALA A 90 27.87 -3.92 -19.58
CA ALA A 90 27.38 -4.29 -18.26
C ALA A 90 26.61 -3.15 -17.59
N ILE A 91 27.05 -1.90 -17.74
CA ILE A 91 26.34 -0.74 -17.17
C ILE A 91 24.94 -0.60 -17.80
N VAL A 92 24.83 -0.74 -19.13
CA VAL A 92 23.54 -0.63 -19.81
C VAL A 92 22.57 -1.72 -19.34
N THR A 93 23.02 -2.97 -19.23
CA THR A 93 22.16 -4.06 -18.75
C THR A 93 21.75 -3.87 -17.29
N ILE A 94 22.64 -3.37 -16.44
CA ILE A 94 22.33 -3.04 -15.04
C ILE A 94 21.28 -1.95 -14.96
N VAL A 95 21.38 -0.88 -15.76
CA VAL A 95 20.38 0.21 -15.77
C VAL A 95 19.01 -0.30 -16.19
N ILE A 96 18.94 -1.15 -17.22
CA ILE A 96 17.67 -1.75 -17.70
C ILE A 96 17.08 -2.68 -16.62
N ALA A 97 17.92 -3.49 -15.96
CA ALA A 97 17.49 -4.35 -14.86
C ALA A 97 16.95 -3.56 -13.66
N LEU A 98 17.62 -2.47 -13.28
CA LEU A 98 17.18 -1.57 -12.22
C LEU A 98 15.85 -0.88 -12.58
N PHE A 99 15.64 -0.54 -13.85
CA PHE A 99 14.37 0.02 -14.30
C PHE A 99 13.23 -1.01 -14.19
N GLY A 100 13.47 -2.25 -14.61
CA GLY A 100 12.52 -3.36 -14.45
C GLY A 100 12.19 -3.65 -12.98
N PHE A 101 13.21 -3.66 -12.10
CA PHE A 101 13.03 -3.78 -10.66
C PHE A 101 12.23 -2.60 -10.08
N GLY A 102 12.54 -1.37 -10.50
CA GLY A 102 11.86 -0.15 -10.06
C GLY A 102 10.38 -0.15 -10.41
N ILE A 103 10.02 -0.52 -11.65
CA ILE A 103 8.62 -0.64 -12.08
C ILE A 103 7.90 -1.74 -11.29
N ALA A 104 8.50 -2.92 -11.16
CA ALA A 104 7.90 -4.03 -10.42
C ALA A 104 7.66 -3.66 -8.94
N LYS A 105 8.65 -3.03 -8.30
CA LYS A 105 8.54 -2.57 -6.91
C LYS A 105 7.54 -1.43 -6.75
N GLY A 106 7.46 -0.53 -7.74
CA GLY A 106 6.48 0.55 -7.80
C GLY A 106 5.06 0.01 -7.95
N TYR A 107 4.85 -1.02 -8.78
CA TYR A 107 3.56 -1.68 -8.94
C TYR A 107 3.11 -2.37 -7.64
N THR A 108 3.99 -3.14 -7.00
CA THR A 108 3.68 -3.75 -5.69
C THR A 108 3.34 -2.69 -4.64
N TYR A 109 4.10 -1.60 -4.61
CA TYR A 109 3.84 -0.50 -3.68
C TYR A 109 2.50 0.19 -3.95
N TYR A 110 2.15 0.39 -5.22
CA TYR A 110 0.88 0.98 -5.62
C TYR A 110 -0.31 0.09 -5.23
N VAL A 111 -0.19 -1.24 -5.42
CA VAL A 111 -1.21 -2.20 -4.99
C VAL A 111 -1.38 -2.18 -3.47
N ASP A 112 -0.28 -2.18 -2.71
CA ASP A 112 -0.31 -2.08 -1.24
C ASP A 112 -0.97 -0.77 -0.77
N CYS A 113 -0.69 0.36 -1.43
CA CYS A 113 -1.33 1.63 -1.14
C CYS A 113 -2.84 1.60 -1.42
N ARG A 114 -3.31 0.92 -2.47
CA ARG A 114 -4.75 0.76 -2.73
C ARG A 114 -5.45 -0.05 -1.65
N LYS A 115 -4.82 -1.11 -1.14
CA LYS A 115 -5.38 -1.89 -0.02
C LYS A 115 -5.56 -1.01 1.23
N LYS A 116 -4.59 -0.15 1.53
CA LYS A 116 -4.67 0.80 2.65
C LYS A 116 -5.71 1.90 2.44
N GLY A 117 -5.81 2.44 1.23
CA GLY A 117 -6.78 3.48 0.89
C GLY A 117 -8.23 3.00 0.83
N LEU A 118 -8.47 1.70 0.66
CA LEU A 118 -9.81 1.10 0.72
C LEU A 118 -10.40 1.07 2.15
N MET A 119 -9.56 1.31 3.18
CA MET A 119 -9.95 1.35 4.58
C MET A 119 -10.08 2.75 5.17
N ASP A 120 -9.66 3.80 4.45
CA ASP A 120 -10.13 5.13 4.80
C ASP A 120 -11.64 5.14 4.50
N PRO A 121 -12.50 5.35 5.51
CA PRO A 121 -13.94 5.35 5.30
C PRO A 121 -14.25 6.30 4.13
N PRO A 122 -15.11 5.89 3.18
CA PRO A 122 -15.50 6.79 2.10
C PRO A 122 -15.93 8.12 2.71
N PRO A 123 -15.50 9.28 2.17
CA PRO A 123 -15.95 10.56 2.68
C PRO A 123 -17.47 10.54 2.79
N ASP A 124 -17.99 10.82 3.99
CA ASP A 124 -19.42 10.74 4.33
C ASP A 124 -20.23 11.64 3.39
N LEU A 125 -20.67 11.11 2.25
CA LEU A 125 -21.47 11.80 1.25
C LEU A 125 -22.97 11.85 1.62
N TYR A 126 -23.33 11.45 2.84
CA TYR A 126 -24.72 11.34 3.29
C TYR A 126 -25.09 12.28 4.45
N ASP A 127 -24.14 13.05 5.01
CA ASP A 127 -24.45 14.00 6.10
C ASP A 127 -25.08 15.32 5.61
N GLU A 128 -25.16 15.56 4.30
CA GLU A 128 -25.75 16.79 3.72
C GLU A 128 -27.16 16.63 3.13
N ARG A 129 -27.85 15.49 3.34
CA ARG A 129 -29.18 15.26 2.76
C ARG A 129 -30.26 14.87 3.76
N ASN A 130 -30.30 15.54 4.91
CA ASN A 130 -31.50 15.60 5.76
C ASN A 130 -31.50 16.93 6.51
N GLY A 131 -32.11 17.96 5.94
CA GLY A 131 -32.14 19.26 6.61
C GLY A 131 -32.91 20.36 5.89
N ASP A 132 -34.04 20.07 5.25
CA ASP A 132 -35.04 21.09 4.90
C ASP A 132 -36.43 20.60 5.32
N GLY A 133 -36.99 21.22 6.37
CA GLY A 133 -38.34 20.94 6.87
C GLY A 133 -38.62 21.41 8.30
N GLU A 134 -38.82 22.73 8.47
CA GLU A 134 -39.71 23.44 9.42
C GLU A 134 -39.76 23.07 10.94
N ASP A 135 -39.06 23.90 11.73
CA ASP A 135 -39.52 24.76 12.85
C ASP A 135 -40.43 24.25 13.99
N SER A 136 -39.88 24.17 15.22
CA SER A 136 -40.44 24.85 16.42
C SER A 136 -39.67 24.58 17.74
N SER A 137 -39.32 25.70 18.39
CA SER A 137 -39.25 25.93 19.86
C SER A 137 -38.00 25.59 20.69
N GLN A 138 -37.22 26.65 20.97
CA GLN A 138 -36.65 27.09 22.28
C GLN A 138 -35.49 26.32 22.98
N GLN A 139 -34.25 26.79 22.71
CA GLN A 139 -33.19 27.33 23.63
C GLN A 139 -32.60 26.48 24.80
N PRO A 140 -31.31 26.64 25.24
CA PRO A 140 -30.09 27.27 24.66
C PRO A 140 -28.89 26.30 24.49
N ALA A 141 -28.00 26.58 23.54
CA ALA A 141 -26.74 25.83 23.35
C ALA A 141 -25.54 26.56 23.98
N ALA A 142 -24.86 25.87 24.89
CA ALA A 142 -23.53 26.21 25.36
C ALA A 142 -22.47 25.53 24.46
N GLU A 143 -21.61 26.39 23.89
CA GLU A 143 -20.23 26.21 23.43
C GLU A 143 -19.57 24.81 23.54
N LYS A 144 -19.03 24.29 22.42
CA LYS A 144 -17.78 23.47 22.39
C LYS A 144 -17.18 23.28 20.99
N THR A 145 -16.16 24.11 20.72
CA THR A 145 -14.86 23.82 20.08
C THR A 145 -14.79 22.86 18.88
N THR A 146 -14.76 23.47 17.69
CA THR A 146 -14.33 22.90 16.41
C THR A 146 -12.84 22.53 16.43
N HIS A 147 -12.51 21.24 16.51
CA HIS A 147 -11.15 20.76 16.25
C HIS A 147 -10.95 20.53 14.74
N GLN A 148 -10.47 21.55 14.03
CA GLN A 148 -9.99 21.38 12.65
C GLN A 148 -8.68 20.59 12.66
N ARG A 149 -8.70 19.35 12.19
CA ARG A 149 -7.48 18.53 11.98
C ARG A 149 -6.72 19.06 10.77
N TYR A 150 -5.69 19.86 11.02
CA TYR A 150 -4.73 20.30 10.01
C TYR A 150 -3.84 19.13 9.56
N THR A 151 -3.64 19.01 8.24
CA THR A 151 -2.80 17.98 7.64
C THR A 151 -1.32 18.21 7.98
N LYS A 152 -0.56 17.15 8.31
CA LYS A 152 0.88 17.19 8.72
C LYS A 152 1.79 18.01 7.77
N ALA A 153 1.42 18.12 6.49
CA ALA A 153 2.14 18.91 5.50
C ALA A 153 1.98 20.44 5.72
N GLN A 154 0.81 20.91 6.15
CA GLN A 154 0.54 22.33 6.43
C GLN A 154 1.25 22.81 7.70
N ALA A 155 1.44 21.93 8.69
CA ALA A 155 2.17 22.26 9.92
C ALA A 155 3.65 22.59 9.66
N ARG A 156 4.31 21.89 8.72
CA ARG A 156 5.74 22.09 8.43
C ARG A 156 6.04 23.41 7.72
N PHE A 157 5.12 23.93 6.90
CA PHE A 157 5.33 25.20 6.19
C PHE A 157 5.33 26.41 7.12
N LYS A 158 4.55 26.37 8.21
CA LYS A 158 4.45 27.49 9.16
C LYS A 158 5.71 27.70 10.01
N PHE A 159 6.42 26.62 10.37
CA PHE A 159 7.62 26.73 11.22
C PHE A 159 8.84 27.35 10.54
N ARG A 160 8.88 27.42 9.20
CA ARG A 160 10.00 28.06 8.48
C ARG A 160 9.85 29.57 8.31
N LYS A 161 8.66 30.14 8.56
CA LYS A 161 8.39 31.57 8.29
C LYS A 161 8.56 32.48 9.51
N GLY A 162 8.94 31.93 10.67
CA GLY A 162 9.00 32.67 11.95
C GLY A 162 10.40 32.89 12.53
N LYS A 163 11.48 32.77 11.74
CA LYS A 163 12.85 33.03 12.21
C LYS A 163 13.49 34.15 11.39
N THR A 164 13.12 35.38 11.74
CA THR A 164 13.86 36.64 11.52
C THR A 164 13.55 37.54 12.68
#